data_AF-A0A968XAN4-F1
#
_entry.id   AF-A0A968XAN4-F1
#
_cell.length_a   1.000
_cell.length_b   1.000
_cell.length_c   1.000
_cell.angle_alpha   90.00
_cell.angle_beta   90.00
_cell.angle_gamma   90.00
#
_symmetry.space_group_name_H-M   'P 1'
#
loop_
_entity.id
_entity.type
_entity.pdbx_description
1 polymer ?
#
loop_
_entity_poly.entity_id
_entity_poly.type
_entity_poly.pdbx_seq_one_letter_code
_entity_poly.pdbx_strand_id
1 'polypeptide(L)'
;MLWRNRSNGETVVWFLNGMEEPTARVVPIVSYSGAFQVLDFNGDGKGDLLDRNLLTGENWVWLANNDGFEGDPVVLPGLSRDLEPVLGDFNGDGRTDFFWRIEGRASELWSVNARNGLSISAQPGIEGSWVASSGDFNGDDQSDLFWQNVFTGETAVWLLNGRELLKAEFSTPVDAGQQWLVKV
;
A
#
# COMPACT_ATOMS: atom_id res chain seq x y z
N MET A 1 -7.33 -2.11 -16.36
CA MET A 1 -8.09 -3.32 -15.96
C MET A 1 -7.13 -4.52 -15.97
N LEU A 2 -7.22 -5.45 -15.01
CA LEU A 2 -6.30 -6.59 -14.88
C LEU A 2 -7.05 -7.91 -15.01
N TRP A 3 -6.51 -8.84 -15.81
CA TRP A 3 -7.03 -10.19 -16.01
C TRP A 3 -5.98 -11.22 -15.66
N ARG A 4 -6.37 -12.26 -14.93
CA ARG A 4 -5.45 -13.35 -14.56
C ARG A 4 -5.97 -14.68 -15.07
N ASN A 5 -5.12 -15.39 -15.80
CA ASN A 5 -5.36 -16.75 -16.21
C ASN A 5 -5.05 -17.71 -15.05
N ARG A 6 -6.09 -18.41 -14.58
CA ARG A 6 -6.00 -19.31 -13.42
C ARG A 6 -5.31 -20.64 -13.70
N SER A 7 -5.12 -21.03 -14.96
CA SER A 7 -4.51 -22.31 -15.31
C SER A 7 -3.00 -22.23 -15.51
N ASN A 8 -2.48 -21.11 -15.98
CA ASN A 8 -1.04 -20.91 -16.24
C ASN A 8 -0.42 -19.74 -15.46
N GLY A 9 -1.22 -18.95 -14.72
CA GLY A 9 -0.74 -17.83 -13.91
C GLY A 9 -0.49 -16.53 -14.69
N GLU A 10 -0.67 -16.53 -16.01
CA GLU A 10 -0.45 -15.36 -16.87
C GLU A 10 -1.36 -14.20 -16.48
N THR A 11 -0.81 -12.99 -16.41
CA THR A 11 -1.58 -11.78 -16.10
C THR A 11 -1.50 -10.80 -17.26
N VAL A 12 -2.66 -10.28 -17.65
CA VAL A 12 -2.82 -9.32 -18.74
C VAL A 12 -3.35 -8.03 -18.16
N VAL A 13 -2.66 -6.93 -18.43
CA VAL A 13 -3.07 -5.59 -18.03
C VAL A 13 -3.54 -4.83 -19.26
N TRP A 14 -4.72 -4.27 -19.14
CA TRP A 14 -5.37 -3.42 -20.14
C TRP A 14 -5.21 -1.97 -19.72
N PHE A 15 -4.57 -1.19 -20.58
CA PHE A 15 -4.38 0.25 -20.45
C PHE A 15 -5.49 0.97 -21.20
N LEU A 16 -6.25 1.79 -20.49
CA LEU A 16 -7.40 2.54 -21.00
C LEU A 16 -7.01 4.02 -21.08
N ASN A 17 -6.44 4.45 -22.21
CA ASN A 17 -5.89 5.81 -22.37
C ASN A 17 -6.88 6.79 -23.01
N GLY A 18 -8.19 6.56 -22.86
CA GLY A 18 -9.21 7.36 -23.56
C GLY A 18 -9.22 7.19 -25.09
N MET A 19 -8.49 6.20 -25.61
CA MET A 19 -8.55 5.78 -27.03
C MET A 19 -9.75 4.85 -27.25
N GLU A 20 -10.26 4.79 -28.49
CA GLU A 20 -11.40 3.92 -28.86
C GLU A 20 -11.11 2.43 -28.60
N GLU A 21 -9.84 2.01 -28.68
CA GLU A 21 -9.40 0.65 -28.40
C GLU A 21 -8.32 0.63 -27.31
N PRO A 22 -8.48 -0.15 -26.23
CA PRO A 22 -7.48 -0.31 -25.19
C PRO A 22 -6.24 -1.08 -25.69
N THR A 23 -5.07 -0.70 -25.19
CA THR A 23 -3.85 -1.49 -25.41
C THR A 23 -3.77 -2.58 -24.35
N ALA A 24 -3.73 -3.85 -24.77
CA ALA A 24 -3.50 -4.98 -23.88
C ALA A 24 -2.03 -5.39 -23.90
N ARG A 25 -1.43 -5.53 -22.71
CA ARG A 25 -0.07 -6.08 -22.54
C ARG A 25 -0.14 -7.31 -21.63
N VAL A 26 0.44 -8.41 -22.12
CA VAL A 26 0.78 -9.55 -21.27
C VAL A 26 1.96 -9.12 -20.41
N VAL A 27 1.79 -9.20 -19.11
CA VAL A 27 2.82 -8.89 -18.14
C VAL A 27 3.31 -10.24 -17.63
N PRO A 28 4.61 -10.55 -17.77
CA PRO A 28 5.17 -11.76 -17.21
C PRO A 28 5.26 -11.62 -15.69
N ILE A 29 4.10 -11.57 -15.05
CA ILE A 29 3.97 -11.56 -13.60
C ILE A 29 4.37 -12.95 -13.10
N VAL A 30 5.50 -12.99 -12.39
CA VAL A 30 6.09 -14.22 -11.84
C VAL A 30 5.43 -14.65 -10.52
N SER A 31 4.55 -13.82 -9.96
CA SER A 31 3.85 -14.12 -8.71
C SER A 31 2.61 -14.97 -8.96
N TYR A 32 2.68 -16.27 -8.65
CA TYR A 32 1.54 -17.20 -8.74
C TYR A 32 0.45 -16.97 -7.68
N SER A 33 0.66 -16.06 -6.72
CA SER A 33 -0.05 -16.17 -5.44
C SER A 33 -0.74 -14.93 -4.91
N GLY A 34 -0.44 -13.70 -5.34
CA GLY A 34 -0.71 -12.61 -4.41
C GLY A 34 -1.28 -11.31 -4.92
N ALA A 35 -1.78 -10.56 -3.95
CA ALA A 35 -2.68 -9.43 -4.08
C ALA A 35 -2.13 -8.35 -5.03
N PHE A 36 -3.01 -7.84 -5.89
CA PHE A 36 -2.73 -6.71 -6.76
C PHE A 36 -3.34 -5.45 -6.18
N GLN A 37 -2.59 -4.35 -6.21
CA GLN A 37 -3.10 -3.02 -5.95
C GLN A 37 -2.69 -2.06 -7.07
N VAL A 38 -3.53 -1.06 -7.33
CA VAL A 38 -3.29 -0.04 -8.35
C VAL A 38 -3.29 1.33 -7.69
N LEU A 39 -2.12 1.96 -7.60
CA LEU A 39 -1.89 3.28 -7.01
C LEU A 39 -0.79 4.01 -7.78
N ASP A 40 -0.58 5.29 -7.53
CA ASP A 40 0.50 6.06 -8.17
C ASP A 40 1.79 5.97 -7.34
N PHE A 41 2.70 5.07 -7.72
CA PHE A 41 3.96 4.85 -6.99
C PHE A 41 5.08 5.80 -7.43
N ASN A 42 4.91 6.51 -8.54
CA ASN A 42 5.95 7.38 -9.10
C ASN A 42 5.58 8.87 -9.15
N GLY A 43 4.32 9.21 -8.90
CA GLY A 43 3.78 10.56 -8.84
C GLY A 43 3.45 11.16 -10.21
N ASP A 44 3.23 10.36 -11.25
CA ASP A 44 2.87 10.85 -12.60
C ASP A 44 1.36 10.98 -12.82
N GLY A 45 0.55 10.72 -11.79
CA GLY A 45 -0.90 10.76 -11.82
C GLY A 45 -1.54 9.53 -12.44
N LYS A 46 -0.78 8.46 -12.72
CA LYS A 46 -1.30 7.21 -13.29
C LYS A 46 -1.26 6.08 -12.28
N GLY A 47 -2.15 5.11 -12.48
CA GLY A 47 -2.17 3.90 -11.69
C GLY A 47 -1.06 2.94 -12.11
N ASP A 48 -0.04 2.83 -11.27
CA ASP A 48 1.00 1.80 -11.29
C ASP A 48 0.49 0.51 -10.65
N LEU A 49 1.17 -0.62 -10.87
CA LEU A 49 0.76 -1.92 -10.35
C LEU A 49 1.73 -2.42 -9.25
N LEU A 50 1.20 -2.64 -8.06
CA LEU A 50 1.84 -3.48 -7.05
C LEU A 50 1.44 -4.94 -7.26
N ASP A 51 2.43 -5.80 -7.46
CA ASP A 51 2.31 -7.25 -7.41
C ASP A 51 3.06 -7.77 -6.18
N ARG A 52 2.32 -8.40 -5.28
CA ARG A 52 2.88 -8.99 -4.08
C ARG A 52 2.83 -10.50 -4.16
N ASN A 53 3.89 -11.19 -3.75
CA ASN A 53 3.88 -12.63 -3.56
C ASN A 53 3.47 -12.96 -2.12
N LEU A 54 2.27 -13.51 -1.93
CA LEU A 54 1.79 -13.87 -0.58
C LEU A 54 2.47 -15.14 -0.02
N LEU A 55 3.25 -15.85 -0.82
CA LEU A 55 4.04 -17.00 -0.36
C LEU A 55 5.43 -16.57 0.10
N THR A 56 6.09 -15.65 -0.60
CA THR A 56 7.48 -15.25 -0.27
C THR A 56 7.55 -13.91 0.45
N GLY A 57 6.50 -13.09 0.36
CA GLY A 57 6.45 -11.73 0.87
C GLY A 57 7.12 -10.69 -0.05
N GLU A 58 7.69 -11.12 -1.18
CA GLU A 58 8.30 -10.26 -2.21
C GLU A 58 7.26 -9.29 -2.80
N ASN A 59 7.70 -8.07 -3.13
CA ASN A 59 6.85 -7.06 -3.74
C ASN A 59 7.53 -6.50 -4.99
N TRP A 60 6.78 -6.38 -6.07
CA TRP A 60 7.18 -5.79 -7.34
C TRP A 60 6.26 -4.64 -7.67
N VAL A 61 6.85 -3.47 -7.96
CA VAL A 61 6.11 -2.30 -8.42
C VAL A 61 6.41 -2.11 -9.90
N TRP A 62 5.37 -2.19 -10.72
CA TRP A 62 5.42 -1.97 -12.16
C TRP A 62 4.91 -0.57 -12.47
N LEU A 63 5.80 0.30 -12.93
CA LEU A 63 5.48 1.70 -13.24
C LEU A 63 4.76 1.78 -14.58
N ALA A 64 3.51 2.24 -14.59
CA ALA A 64 2.69 2.36 -15.78
C ALA A 64 3.09 3.59 -16.58
N ASN A 65 3.08 3.46 -17.90
CA ASN A 65 3.04 4.57 -18.82
C ASN A 65 1.71 4.52 -19.59
N ASN A 66 1.61 5.30 -20.67
CA ASN A 66 0.39 5.28 -21.47
C ASN A 66 0.16 3.86 -22.04
N ASP A 67 1.14 3.23 -22.68
CA ASP A 67 0.90 2.03 -23.49
C ASP A 67 1.43 0.72 -22.88
N GLY A 68 1.72 0.71 -21.57
CA GLY A 68 2.36 -0.41 -20.89
C GLY A 68 3.04 -0.04 -19.58
N PHE A 69 4.14 -0.73 -19.28
CA PHE A 69 5.01 -0.44 -18.14
C PHE A 69 6.37 0.13 -18.59
N GLU A 70 6.98 0.92 -17.73
CA GLU A 70 8.32 1.47 -17.89
C GLU A 70 9.39 0.45 -17.47
N GLY A 71 9.79 -0.41 -18.40
CA GLY A 71 10.90 -1.34 -18.19
C GLY A 71 10.60 -2.46 -17.17
N ASP A 72 11.64 -2.87 -16.43
CA ASP A 72 11.57 -3.90 -15.40
C ASP A 72 10.96 -3.36 -14.09
N PRO A 73 10.28 -4.19 -13.28
CA PRO A 73 9.66 -3.73 -12.05
C PRO A 73 10.71 -3.33 -11.01
N VAL A 74 10.35 -2.37 -10.16
CA VAL A 74 11.08 -2.07 -8.94
C VAL A 74 10.83 -3.20 -7.94
N VAL A 75 11.89 -3.93 -7.59
CA VAL A 75 11.84 -5.01 -6.58
C VAL A 75 12.03 -4.39 -5.21
N LEU A 76 11.05 -4.53 -4.33
CA LEU A 76 11.16 -4.13 -2.93
C LEU A 76 11.56 -5.35 -2.08
N PRO A 77 12.26 -5.15 -0.95
CA PRO A 77 12.58 -6.25 -0.07
C PRO A 77 11.31 -6.99 0.36
N GLY A 78 11.37 -8.31 0.38
CA GLY A 78 10.30 -9.11 0.94
C GLY A 78 10.34 -9.03 2.46
N LEU A 79 9.31 -8.45 3.07
CA LEU A 79 9.01 -8.68 4.48
C LEU A 79 8.20 -9.97 4.64
N SER A 80 7.99 -10.42 5.88
CA SER A 80 7.23 -11.66 6.13
C SER A 80 5.89 -11.67 5.38
N ARG A 81 5.53 -12.85 4.87
CA ARG A 81 4.25 -13.12 4.19
C ARG A 81 3.02 -12.74 5.04
N ASP A 82 3.16 -12.73 6.36
CA ASP A 82 2.07 -12.51 7.31
C ASP A 82 1.82 -11.01 7.60
N LEU A 83 2.67 -10.12 7.10
CA LEU A 83 2.49 -8.68 7.27
C LEU A 83 1.67 -8.13 6.10
N GLU A 84 0.72 -7.24 6.32
CA GLU A 84 0.09 -6.47 5.25
C GLU A 84 0.52 -5.00 5.36
N PRO A 85 1.06 -4.39 4.29
CA PRO A 85 1.42 -2.99 4.33
C PRO A 85 0.15 -2.13 4.24
N VAL A 86 0.16 -1.00 4.92
CA VAL A 86 -0.76 0.10 4.64
C VAL A 86 -0.11 0.99 3.59
N LEU A 87 -0.84 1.37 2.54
CA LEU A 87 -0.30 2.20 1.47
C LEU A 87 -0.83 3.63 1.57
N GLY A 88 -0.01 4.63 1.29
CA GLY A 88 -0.42 6.04 1.33
C GLY A 88 0.76 6.96 1.05
N ASP A 89 0.52 8.25 0.80
CA ASP A 89 1.59 9.25 0.67
C ASP A 89 1.97 9.79 2.05
N PHE A 90 2.71 9.00 2.83
CA PHE A 90 3.07 9.37 4.20
C PHE A 90 4.09 10.50 4.27
N ASN A 91 4.74 10.86 3.15
CA ASN A 91 5.82 11.84 3.13
C ASN A 91 5.56 13.12 2.33
N GLY A 92 4.40 13.20 1.66
CA GLY A 92 3.96 14.37 0.92
C GLY A 92 4.73 14.60 -0.38
N ASP A 93 5.40 13.56 -0.92
CA ASP A 93 6.11 13.67 -2.20
C ASP A 93 5.22 13.36 -3.41
N GLY A 94 3.93 13.14 -3.19
CA GLY A 94 2.95 12.82 -4.22
C GLY A 94 3.04 11.38 -4.71
N ARG A 95 3.71 10.49 -3.97
CA ARG A 95 3.92 9.09 -4.33
C ARG A 95 3.36 8.16 -3.28
N THR A 96 3.00 6.96 -3.72
CA THR A 96 2.56 5.91 -2.81
C THR A 96 3.74 5.30 -2.06
N ASP A 97 3.71 5.42 -0.74
CA ASP A 97 4.62 4.77 0.20
C ASP A 97 3.98 3.52 0.84
N PHE A 98 4.81 2.71 1.50
CA PHE A 98 4.42 1.51 2.24
C PHE A 98 4.67 1.72 3.73
N PHE A 99 3.65 1.56 4.57
CA PHE A 99 3.81 1.44 6.01
C PHE A 99 3.70 -0.03 6.41
N TRP A 100 4.81 -0.61 6.83
CA TRP A 100 4.91 -1.98 7.31
C TRP A 100 4.81 -2.03 8.82
N ARG A 101 3.70 -2.58 9.30
CA ARG A 101 3.58 -2.95 10.70
C ARG A 101 4.39 -4.22 10.95
N ILE A 102 5.27 -4.23 11.95
CA ILE A 102 5.91 -5.48 12.39
C ILE A 102 5.62 -5.73 13.87
N GLU A 103 4.96 -6.84 14.15
CA GLU A 103 4.59 -7.22 15.51
C GLU A 103 5.83 -7.43 16.40
N GLY A 104 5.78 -6.90 17.62
CA GLY A 104 6.86 -7.02 18.61
C GLY A 104 8.10 -6.16 18.33
N ARG A 105 8.11 -5.32 17.28
CA ARG A 105 9.18 -4.35 17.01
C ARG A 105 8.62 -3.03 16.51
N ALA A 106 9.50 -2.10 16.17
CA ALA A 106 9.11 -0.85 15.52
C ALA A 106 8.51 -1.14 14.13
N SER A 107 7.43 -0.45 13.78
CA SER A 107 6.88 -0.46 12.42
C SER A 107 7.85 0.26 11.48
N GLU A 108 7.88 -0.09 10.21
CA GLU A 108 8.77 0.48 9.22
C GLU A 108 7.99 1.22 8.14
N LEU A 109 8.24 2.51 7.96
CA LEU A 109 7.74 3.29 6.83
C LEU A 109 8.76 3.23 5.69
N TRP A 110 8.31 2.83 4.51
CA TRP A 110 9.08 2.48 3.33
C TRP A 110 8.62 3.34 2.16
N SER A 111 9.41 4.34 1.79
CA SER A 111 9.12 5.18 0.63
C SER A 111 9.85 4.66 -0.60
N VAL A 112 9.13 4.52 -1.72
CA VAL A 112 9.70 4.01 -2.97
C VAL A 112 9.99 5.17 -3.89
N ASN A 113 11.28 5.47 -4.10
CA ASN A 113 11.67 6.41 -5.14
C ASN A 113 12.10 5.68 -6.41
N ALA A 114 11.37 5.90 -7.51
CA ALA A 114 11.62 5.32 -8.83
C ALA A 114 13.07 5.46 -9.35
N ARG A 115 13.89 6.38 -8.82
CA ARG A 115 15.30 6.55 -9.24
C ARG A 115 16.35 6.26 -8.16
N ASN A 116 16.00 6.25 -6.88
CA ASN A 116 16.98 6.21 -5.77
C ASN A 116 16.71 5.15 -4.68
N GLY A 117 15.78 4.22 -4.92
CA GLY A 117 15.57 3.08 -4.03
C GLY A 117 14.78 3.40 -2.75
N LEU A 118 14.67 2.38 -1.90
CA LEU A 118 13.87 2.37 -0.69
C LEU A 118 14.46 3.27 0.41
N SER A 119 13.62 4.08 1.06
CA SER A 119 13.97 4.82 2.27
C SER A 119 13.13 4.35 3.46
N ILE A 120 13.77 4.09 4.61
CA ILE A 120 13.13 3.44 5.78
C ILE A 120 13.16 4.35 7.01
N SER A 121 12.05 4.46 7.74
CA SER A 121 12.00 5.00 9.11
C SER A 121 11.24 4.07 10.05
N ALA A 122 11.64 4.05 11.32
CA ALA A 122 11.03 3.22 12.35
C ALA A 122 10.04 4.04 13.19
N GLN A 123 8.81 3.52 13.36
CA GLN A 123 7.76 4.09 14.23
C GLN A 123 7.51 3.20 15.44
N PRO A 124 6.97 3.74 16.55
CA PRO A 124 6.45 2.92 17.64
C PRO A 124 5.52 1.80 17.12
N GLY A 125 5.56 0.64 17.75
CA GLY A 125 4.68 -0.48 17.40
C GLY A 125 3.30 -0.36 18.07
N ILE A 126 2.25 -0.83 17.39
CA ILE A 126 0.94 -1.10 17.99
C ILE A 126 0.70 -2.62 18.04
N GLU A 127 0.21 -3.10 19.18
CA GLU A 127 0.00 -4.53 19.51
C GLU A 127 -1.00 -5.26 18.60
N GLY A 128 -0.83 -6.58 18.49
CA GLY A 128 -1.43 -7.53 17.52
C GLY A 128 -2.87 -7.26 17.06
N SER A 129 -3.75 -6.84 17.97
CA SER A 129 -5.19 -6.67 17.73
C SER A 129 -5.61 -5.45 16.91
N TRP A 130 -4.71 -4.54 16.57
CA TRP A 130 -5.09 -3.35 15.81
C TRP A 130 -4.81 -3.49 14.32
N VAL A 131 -5.80 -3.15 13.50
CA VAL A 131 -5.64 -3.00 12.03
C VAL A 131 -5.51 -1.53 11.68
N ALA A 132 -4.80 -1.23 10.59
CA ALA A 132 -4.57 0.14 10.16
C ALA A 132 -5.07 0.38 8.73
N SER A 133 -5.52 1.61 8.49
CA SER A 133 -5.76 2.19 7.18
C SER A 133 -5.11 3.57 7.12
N SER A 134 -4.90 4.09 5.92
CA SER A 134 -4.33 5.42 5.69
C SER A 134 -5.40 6.41 5.23
N GLY A 135 -5.12 7.70 5.41
CA GLY A 135 -5.91 8.81 4.88
C GLY A 135 -5.37 10.13 5.43
N ASP A 136 -5.58 11.23 4.74
CA ASP A 136 -5.23 12.56 5.28
C ASP A 136 -6.31 12.98 6.29
N PHE A 137 -6.02 12.87 7.59
CA PHE A 137 -6.96 13.18 8.66
C PHE A 137 -6.77 14.58 9.24
N ASN A 138 -5.68 15.27 8.91
CA ASN A 138 -5.36 16.60 9.44
C ASN A 138 -5.35 17.73 8.38
N GLY A 139 -5.41 17.38 7.10
CA GLY A 139 -5.48 18.31 5.97
C GLY A 139 -4.12 18.88 5.57
N ASP A 140 -3.02 18.16 5.79
CA ASP A 140 -1.67 18.60 5.40
C ASP A 140 -1.16 17.97 4.09
N ASP A 141 -2.06 17.34 3.33
CA ASP A 141 -1.76 16.63 2.08
C ASP A 141 -0.82 15.42 2.27
N GLN A 142 -0.60 14.97 3.51
CA GLN A 142 0.12 13.75 3.84
C GLN A 142 -0.85 12.70 4.39
N SER A 143 -0.55 11.43 4.14
CA SER A 143 -1.31 10.33 4.71
C SER A 143 -0.97 10.17 6.19
N ASP A 144 -2.01 10.14 7.01
CA ASP A 144 -1.99 9.74 8.41
C ASP A 144 -2.41 8.25 8.54
N LEU A 145 -2.39 7.69 9.75
CA LEU A 145 -2.87 6.34 10.02
C LEU A 145 -4.11 6.35 10.93
N PHE A 146 -5.16 5.66 10.52
CA PHE A 146 -6.27 5.28 11.36
C PHE A 146 -6.09 3.83 11.83
N TRP A 147 -6.25 3.60 13.12
CA TRP A 147 -6.10 2.32 13.77
C TRP A 147 -7.42 1.89 14.39
N GLN A 148 -7.75 0.60 14.29
CA GLN A 148 -8.90 0.00 14.96
C GLN A 148 -8.53 -1.31 15.64
N ASN A 149 -8.81 -1.43 16.93
CA ASN A 149 -8.70 -2.70 17.65
C ASN A 149 -9.88 -3.60 17.27
N VAL A 150 -9.59 -4.74 16.64
CA VAL A 150 -10.62 -5.64 16.11
C VAL A 150 -11.41 -6.38 17.20
N PHE A 151 -10.93 -6.41 18.43
CA PHE A 151 -11.62 -7.05 19.56
C PHE A 151 -12.42 -6.05 20.41
N THR A 152 -11.86 -4.88 20.68
CA THR A 152 -12.49 -3.88 21.57
C THR A 152 -13.27 -2.80 20.82
N GLY A 153 -13.02 -2.61 19.52
CA GLY A 153 -13.59 -1.51 18.75
C GLY A 153 -12.99 -0.14 19.09
N GLU A 154 -11.94 -0.09 19.93
CA GLU A 154 -11.18 1.14 20.17
C GLU A 154 -10.53 1.61 18.88
N THR A 155 -10.47 2.92 18.69
CA THR A 155 -9.87 3.53 17.51
C THR A 155 -8.82 4.55 17.92
N ALA A 156 -7.81 4.73 17.06
CA ALA A 156 -6.80 5.74 17.24
C ALA A 156 -6.44 6.38 15.90
N VAL A 157 -6.10 7.66 15.91
CA VAL A 157 -5.55 8.36 14.75
C VAL A 157 -4.11 8.75 15.09
N TRP A 158 -3.20 8.38 14.21
CA TRP A 158 -1.80 8.75 14.25
C TRP A 158 -1.56 9.80 13.19
N LEU A 159 -1.39 11.04 13.65
CA LEU A 159 -1.02 12.16 12.80
C LEU A 159 0.48 12.08 12.52
N LEU A 160 0.84 12.13 11.25
CA LEU A 160 2.20 11.99 10.75
C LEU A 160 2.65 13.31 10.12
N ASN A 161 3.96 13.52 10.09
CA ASN A 161 4.59 14.53 9.25
C ASN A 161 5.82 13.89 8.63
N GLY A 162 5.67 13.39 7.43
CA GLY A 162 6.63 12.50 6.84
C GLY A 162 6.83 11.25 7.68
N ARG A 163 8.05 11.13 8.18
CA ARG A 163 8.53 9.96 8.90
C ARG A 163 8.46 10.14 10.39
N GLU A 164 7.71 11.12 10.88
CA GLU A 164 7.61 11.43 12.31
C GLU A 164 6.16 11.32 12.76
N LEU A 165 5.94 10.59 13.86
CA LEU A 165 4.66 10.60 14.57
C LEU A 165 4.51 11.91 15.34
N LEU A 166 3.63 12.79 14.86
CA LEU A 166 3.31 14.05 15.53
C LEU A 166 2.44 13.81 16.76
N LYS A 167 1.40 12.98 16.62
CA LYS A 167 0.42 12.75 17.67
C LYS A 167 -0.28 11.41 17.48
N ALA A 168 -0.51 10.71 18.59
CA ALA A 168 -1.44 9.60 18.65
C ALA A 168 -2.67 10.01 19.49
N GLU A 169 -3.84 10.09 18.86
CA GLU A 169 -5.11 10.35 19.52
C GLU A 169 -5.89 9.05 19.65
N PHE A 170 -6.23 8.66 20.87
CA PHE A 170 -7.06 7.47 21.14
C PHE A 170 -8.48 7.93 21.46
N SER A 171 -9.47 7.35 20.79
CA SER A 171 -10.86 7.50 21.21
C SER A 171 -11.28 6.29 22.03
N THR A 172 -12.06 6.54 23.09
CA THR A 172 -12.78 5.48 23.79
C THR A 172 -13.74 4.77 22.83
N PRO A 173 -14.08 3.48 23.06
CA PRO A 173 -14.93 2.72 22.16
C PRO A 173 -16.16 3.53 21.77
N VAL A 174 -16.36 3.76 20.46
CA VAL A 174 -17.72 4.06 20.01
C VAL A 174 -18.48 2.75 20.19
N ASP A 175 -19.60 2.78 20.92
CA ASP A 175 -20.53 1.65 21.04
C ASP A 175 -21.24 1.39 19.69
N ALA A 176 -20.47 1.37 18.60
CA ALA A 176 -20.84 0.95 17.26
C ALA A 176 -20.66 -0.57 17.23
N GLY A 177 -21.40 -1.29 18.07
CA GLY A 177 -21.19 -2.71 18.33
C GLY A 177 -20.95 -3.52 17.06
N GLN A 178 -19.80 -4.22 17.00
CA GLN A 178 -19.30 -5.27 16.07
C GLN A 178 -19.74 -5.32 14.59
N GLN A 179 -20.51 -4.36 14.07
CA GLN A 179 -21.20 -4.45 12.79
C GLN A 179 -20.69 -3.43 11.77
N TRP A 180 -19.79 -2.53 12.17
CA TRP A 180 -19.32 -1.44 11.31
C TRP A 180 -17.84 -1.61 10.96
N LEU A 181 -17.60 -1.87 9.68
CA LEU A 181 -16.28 -1.77 9.07
C LEU A 181 -16.12 -0.34 8.55
N VAL A 182 -15.12 0.40 9.02
CA VAL A 182 -14.75 1.69 8.39
C VAL A 182 -13.94 1.37 7.15
N LYS A 183 -14.42 1.79 5.98
CA LYS A 183 -13.62 1.84 4.75
C LYS A 183 -13.32 3.30 4.49
N VAL A 184 -12.03 3.65 4.53
CA VAL A 184 -11.52 4.94 4.07
C VAL A 184 -11.05 4.75 2.63
#